data_AF-A0A0L6JWQ9-F1
#
_entry.id   AF-A0A0L6JWQ9-F1
#
_cell.length_a   1.000
_cell.length_b   1.000
_cell.length_c   1.000
_cell.angle_alpha   90.00
_cell.angle_beta   90.00
_cell.angle_gamma   90.00
#
_symmetry.space_group_name_H-M   'P 1'
#
loop_
_entity.id
_entity.type
_entity.pdbx_description
1 polymer ?
#
loop_
_entity_poly.entity_id
_entity_poly.type
_entity_poly.pdbx_seq_one_letter_code
_entity_poly.pdbx_strand_id
1 'polypeptide(L)'
;MNAKKIIIISLIISFLFVSGIIFVASITAFEGWTDGTVKEGDCILKGIQGDEFSLHFVTKNFPDYQTSVTIMDASKKENLSFFHIEGDFYEPKIEVVIDTQDLRCYEIYDSVIYRKKGEKFKGINISLQTSLIDLEYNNITKEFIDIAKILVAKNEWKWIKGCGSLLVRAGDENIKKTLERYAIGQFTNEDLEVNKNNDITKEDIQAYSKQVLEDKIEKN
;
A
#
# COMPACT_ATOMS: atom_id res chain seq x y z
N MET A 1 -31.77 -18.55 -60.33
CA MET A 1 -30.53 -18.38 -59.54
C MET A 1 -29.94 -19.76 -59.25
N ASN A 2 -28.69 -20.03 -59.60
CA ASN A 2 -28.11 -21.38 -59.44
C ASN A 2 -28.05 -21.78 -57.97
N ALA A 3 -28.38 -23.03 -57.63
CA ALA A 3 -28.45 -23.53 -56.25
C ALA A 3 -27.20 -23.19 -55.42
N LYS A 4 -26.00 -23.23 -56.03
CA LYS A 4 -24.74 -22.81 -55.39
C LYS A 4 -24.75 -21.35 -54.91
N LYS A 5 -25.32 -20.43 -55.69
CA LYS A 5 -25.43 -19.00 -55.30
C LYS A 5 -26.42 -18.82 -54.14
N ILE A 6 -27.51 -19.59 -54.13
CA ILE A 6 -28.50 -19.56 -53.04
C ILE A 6 -27.85 -20.03 -51.72
N ILE A 7 -27.08 -21.12 -51.76
CA ILE A 7 -26.37 -21.65 -50.59
C ILE A 7 -25.35 -20.65 -50.04
N ILE A 8 -24.55 -20.02 -50.92
CA ILE A 8 -23.55 -19.02 -50.50
C ILE A 8 -24.22 -17.82 -49.83
N ILE A 9 -25.31 -17.29 -50.42
CA ILE A 9 -26.05 -16.15 -49.84
C ILE A 9 -26.63 -16.54 -48.48
N SER A 10 -27.19 -17.74 -48.34
CA SER A 10 -27.71 -18.24 -47.07
C SER A 10 -26.64 -18.33 -45.97
N LEU A 11 -25.43 -18.80 -46.32
CA LEU A 11 -24.30 -18.87 -45.41
C LEU A 11 -23.83 -17.48 -44.95
N ILE A 12 -23.78 -16.50 -45.86
CA ILE A 12 -23.38 -15.11 -45.53
C ILE A 12 -24.40 -14.49 -44.56
N ILE A 13 -25.70 -14.66 -44.83
CA ILE A 13 -26.76 -14.15 -43.95
C ILE A 13 -26.66 -14.80 -42.56
N SER A 14 -26.43 -16.12 -42.52
CA SER A 14 -26.29 -16.86 -41.27
C SER A 14 -25.07 -16.40 -40.48
N PHE A 15 -23.94 -16.17 -41.16
CA PHE A 15 -22.72 -15.67 -40.54
C PHE A 15 -22.89 -14.27 -39.96
N LEU A 16 -23.52 -13.35 -40.72
CA LEU A 16 -23.81 -12.00 -40.24
C LEU A 16 -24.75 -12.02 -39.02
N PHE A 17 -25.75 -12.90 -39.03
CA PHE A 17 -26.68 -13.06 -37.92
C PHE A 17 -26.00 -13.58 -36.66
N VAL A 18 -25.19 -14.64 -36.77
CA VAL A 18 -24.42 -15.19 -35.64
C VAL A 18 -23.42 -14.16 -35.10
N SER A 19 -22.71 -13.45 -35.98
CA SER A 19 -21.77 -12.40 -35.59
C SER A 19 -22.47 -11.26 -34.85
N GLY A 20 -23.65 -10.86 -35.32
CA GLY A 20 -24.48 -9.86 -34.65
C GLY A 20 -24.93 -10.31 -33.26
N ILE A 21 -25.34 -11.57 -33.10
CA ILE A 21 -25.70 -12.14 -31.78
C ILE A 21 -24.49 -12.14 -30.85
N ILE A 22 -23.32 -12.58 -31.31
CA ILE A 22 -22.09 -12.57 -30.52
C ILE A 22 -21.73 -11.15 -30.09
N PHE A 23 -21.83 -10.18 -31.00
CA PHE A 23 -21.57 -8.77 -30.71
C PHE A 23 -22.52 -8.22 -29.63
N VAL A 24 -23.83 -8.44 -29.76
CA VAL A 24 -24.81 -8.02 -28.76
C VAL A 24 -24.60 -8.74 -27.42
N ALA A 25 -24.34 -10.05 -27.44
CA ALA A 25 -24.04 -10.83 -26.25
C ALA A 25 -22.76 -10.34 -25.55
N SER A 26 -21.73 -9.95 -26.30
CA SER A 26 -20.52 -9.36 -25.73
C SER A 26 -20.81 -8.01 -25.08
N ILE A 27 -21.49 -7.10 -25.77
CA ILE A 27 -21.84 -5.78 -25.20
C ILE A 27 -22.68 -5.93 -23.94
N THR A 28 -23.73 -6.77 -23.96
CA THR A 28 -24.60 -6.99 -22.80
C THR A 28 -23.90 -7.73 -21.64
N ALA A 29 -22.97 -8.64 -21.94
CA ALA A 29 -22.12 -9.25 -20.90
C ALA A 29 -21.18 -8.23 -20.24
N PHE A 30 -20.77 -7.19 -20.98
CA PHE A 30 -19.96 -6.08 -20.47
C PHE A 30 -20.77 -4.91 -19.91
N GLU A 31 -22.08 -4.80 -20.18
CA GLU A 31 -22.96 -3.80 -19.56
C GLU A 31 -23.11 -3.99 -18.04
N GLY A 32 -22.85 -5.21 -17.52
CA GLY A 32 -22.74 -5.48 -16.08
C GLY A 32 -21.35 -5.14 -15.49
N TRP A 33 -20.34 -4.92 -16.33
CA TRP A 33 -19.00 -4.44 -15.95
C TRP A 33 -18.99 -2.91 -15.99
N THR A 34 -19.99 -2.29 -15.36
CA THR A 34 -19.93 -0.86 -15.12
C THR A 34 -18.80 -0.62 -14.12
N ASP A 35 -17.79 0.13 -14.56
CA ASP A 35 -16.74 0.74 -13.73
C ASP A 35 -17.43 1.67 -12.74
N GLY A 36 -17.97 1.08 -11.68
CA GLY A 36 -18.94 1.68 -10.81
C GLY A 36 -18.33 1.89 -9.45
N THR A 37 -18.23 3.14 -9.03
CA THR A 37 -18.09 3.43 -7.60
C THR A 37 -19.22 2.72 -6.86
N VAL A 38 -18.87 1.71 -6.07
CA VAL A 38 -19.80 0.92 -5.24
C VAL A 38 -20.20 1.75 -4.02
N LYS A 39 -19.23 2.46 -3.45
CA LYS A 39 -19.41 3.24 -2.24
C LYS A 39 -18.40 4.38 -2.21
N GLU A 40 -18.82 5.51 -1.67
CA GLU A 40 -17.97 6.67 -1.44
C GLU A 40 -18.41 7.34 -0.13
N GLY A 41 -17.46 7.94 0.58
CA GLY A 41 -17.76 8.70 1.77
C GLY A 41 -16.54 9.28 2.46
N ASP A 42 -16.81 9.93 3.58
CA ASP A 42 -15.81 10.54 4.44
C ASP A 42 -15.99 10.08 5.89
N CYS A 43 -14.89 9.92 6.62
CA CYS A 43 -14.91 9.81 8.08
C CYS A 43 -13.86 10.72 8.71
N ILE A 44 -14.08 11.11 9.97
CA ILE A 44 -13.15 11.92 10.75
C ILE A 44 -12.64 11.07 11.89
N LEU A 45 -11.33 10.86 11.91
CA LEU A 45 -10.64 10.19 13.00
C LEU A 45 -10.02 11.24 13.92
N LYS A 46 -10.14 11.02 15.24
CA LYS A 46 -9.59 11.93 16.26
C LYS A 46 -8.50 11.24 17.04
N GLY A 47 -7.30 11.80 17.01
CA GLY A 47 -6.19 11.40 17.85
C GLY A 47 -6.40 11.81 19.31
N ILE A 48 -5.64 11.17 20.22
CA ILE A 48 -5.74 11.38 21.68
C ILE A 48 -5.53 12.84 22.08
N GLN A 49 -4.70 13.57 21.34
CA GLN A 49 -4.34 14.97 21.62
C GLN A 49 -5.28 15.98 20.93
N GLY A 50 -6.41 15.53 20.39
CA GLY A 50 -7.36 16.35 19.64
C GLY A 50 -6.92 16.69 18.20
N ASP A 51 -5.84 16.06 17.71
CA ASP A 51 -5.47 16.12 16.30
C ASP A 51 -6.54 15.37 15.47
N GLU A 52 -7.03 15.96 14.38
CA GLU A 52 -8.11 15.39 13.56
C GLU A 52 -7.64 15.10 12.13
N PHE A 53 -7.97 13.91 11.65
CA PHE A 53 -7.65 13.45 10.30
C PHE A 53 -8.95 13.07 9.58
N SER A 54 -9.13 13.56 8.36
CA SER A 54 -10.26 13.15 7.52
C SER A 54 -9.82 12.10 6.53
N LEU A 55 -10.55 11.00 6.45
CA LEU A 55 -10.36 9.94 5.47
C LEU A 55 -11.47 10.03 4.44
N HIS A 56 -11.08 10.24 3.19
CA HIS A 56 -11.99 10.12 2.05
C HIS A 56 -11.77 8.74 1.41
N PHE A 57 -12.85 7.99 1.18
CA PHE A 57 -12.76 6.65 0.60
C PHE A 57 -13.68 6.46 -0.61
N VAL A 58 -13.19 5.70 -1.58
CA VAL A 58 -13.93 5.31 -2.80
C VAL A 58 -13.72 3.83 -3.06
N THR A 59 -14.78 3.04 -2.93
CA THR A 59 -14.81 1.60 -3.23
C THR A 59 -15.23 1.39 -4.67
N LYS A 60 -14.45 0.62 -5.43
CA LYS A 60 -14.72 0.21 -6.80
C LYS A 60 -14.74 -1.31 -6.90
N ASN A 61 -15.46 -1.83 -7.88
CA ASN A 61 -15.55 -3.27 -8.19
C ASN A 61 -14.86 -3.66 -9.49
N PHE A 62 -14.12 -2.73 -10.12
CA PHE A 62 -13.42 -2.94 -11.37
C PHE A 62 -12.09 -2.14 -11.39
N PRO A 63 -10.97 -2.70 -11.91
CA PRO A 63 -10.80 -4.09 -12.36
C PRO A 63 -10.87 -5.11 -11.22
N ASP A 64 -10.58 -4.68 -10.00
CA ASP A 64 -10.64 -5.49 -8.78
C ASP A 64 -11.55 -4.82 -7.73
N TYR A 65 -12.04 -5.61 -6.78
CA TYR A 65 -12.83 -5.09 -5.66
C TYR A 65 -11.91 -4.47 -4.60
N GLN A 66 -11.77 -3.15 -4.63
CA GLN A 66 -10.85 -2.42 -3.77
C GLN A 66 -11.39 -1.04 -3.37
N THR A 67 -10.91 -0.55 -2.23
CA THR A 67 -11.18 0.80 -1.74
C THR A 67 -9.92 1.64 -1.79
N SER A 68 -10.00 2.78 -2.47
CA SER A 68 -8.98 3.83 -2.40
C SER A 68 -9.25 4.71 -1.20
N VAL A 69 -8.23 4.99 -0.38
CA VAL A 69 -8.33 5.83 0.82
C VAL A 69 -7.33 6.97 0.74
N THR A 70 -7.81 8.20 0.94
CA THR A 70 -6.98 9.41 1.05
C THR A 70 -7.06 9.93 2.49
N ILE A 71 -5.91 10.05 3.15
CA ILE A 71 -5.81 10.66 4.48
C ILE A 71 -5.44 12.14 4.31
N MET A 72 -6.18 13.02 4.98
CA MET A 72 -5.93 14.46 4.99
C MET A 72 -5.85 15.02 6.41
N ASP A 73 -5.08 16.09 6.59
CA ASP A 73 -5.16 16.93 7.79
C ASP A 73 -6.52 17.64 7.77
N ALA A 74 -7.42 17.33 8.72
CA ALA A 74 -8.80 17.84 8.69
C ALA A 74 -8.85 19.37 8.84
N SER A 75 -7.87 19.97 9.51
CA SER A 75 -7.81 21.42 9.74
C SER A 75 -7.31 22.18 8.51
N LYS A 76 -6.43 21.56 7.73
CA LYS A 76 -5.74 22.23 6.61
C LYS A 76 -6.18 21.75 5.23
N LYS A 77 -6.92 20.64 5.16
CA LYS A 77 -7.32 19.95 3.92
C LYS A 77 -6.12 19.63 3.03
N GLU A 78 -4.98 19.31 3.65
CA GLU A 78 -3.77 18.89 2.95
C GLU A 78 -3.73 17.36 2.89
N ASN A 79 -3.46 16.81 1.71
CA ASN A 79 -3.28 15.37 1.52
C ASN A 79 -2.00 14.91 2.22
N LEU A 80 -2.14 13.92 3.10
CA LEU A 80 -1.03 13.34 3.86
C LEU A 80 -0.60 12.00 3.29
N SER A 81 -1.55 11.14 2.91
CA SER A 81 -1.27 9.81 2.38
C SER A 81 -2.39 9.31 1.48
N PHE A 82 -2.07 8.37 0.59
CA PHE A 82 -3.00 7.69 -0.30
C PHE A 82 -2.62 6.22 -0.44
N PHE A 83 -3.61 5.34 -0.40
CA PHE A 83 -3.41 3.89 -0.58
C PHE A 83 -4.69 3.17 -0.99
N HIS A 84 -4.53 1.89 -1.30
CA HIS A 84 -5.63 0.98 -1.61
C HIS A 84 -5.71 -0.11 -0.54
N ILE A 85 -6.94 -0.51 -0.19
CA ILE A 85 -7.24 -1.70 0.60
C ILE A 85 -8.14 -2.62 -0.22
N GLU A 86 -7.98 -3.92 -0.04
CA GLU A 86 -8.84 -4.91 -0.68
C GLU A 86 -10.24 -4.88 -0.02
N GLY A 87 -11.28 -4.89 -0.85
CA GLY A 87 -12.66 -4.93 -0.39
C GLY A 87 -13.22 -3.59 0.09
N ASP A 88 -14.18 -3.67 1.02
CA ASP A 88 -14.94 -2.54 1.56
C ASP A 88 -14.12 -1.66 2.51
N PHE A 89 -14.46 -0.37 2.54
CA PHE A 89 -13.98 0.52 3.59
C PHE A 89 -14.46 0.06 4.98
N TYR A 90 -13.51 -0.04 5.90
CA TYR A 90 -13.77 -0.17 7.34
C TYR A 90 -13.09 0.98 8.06
N GLU A 91 -13.72 1.58 9.06
CA GLU A 91 -13.08 2.69 9.79
C GLU A 91 -11.88 2.17 10.59
N PRO A 92 -10.65 2.68 10.36
CA PRO A 92 -9.47 2.20 11.08
C PRO A 92 -9.39 2.85 12.47
N LYS A 93 -8.61 2.24 13.34
CA LYS A 93 -8.16 2.89 14.58
C LYS A 93 -6.95 3.77 14.26
N ILE A 94 -6.84 4.91 14.96
CA ILE A 94 -5.58 5.65 15.02
C ILE A 94 -4.74 5.04 16.13
N GLU A 95 -3.59 4.46 15.76
CA GLU A 95 -2.61 3.99 16.74
C GLU A 95 -1.57 5.08 17.00
N VAL A 96 -1.31 5.37 18.27
CA VAL A 96 -0.26 6.32 18.65
C VAL A 96 1.06 5.56 18.70
N VAL A 97 1.96 5.88 17.78
CA VAL A 97 3.25 5.18 17.67
C VAL A 97 4.32 5.91 18.48
N ILE A 98 4.32 7.25 18.43
CA ILE A 98 5.23 8.12 19.19
C ILE A 98 4.42 9.34 19.64
N ASP A 99 4.42 9.63 20.94
CA ASP A 99 3.86 10.88 21.49
C ASP A 99 4.87 11.50 22.45
N THR A 100 5.64 12.44 21.93
CA THR A 100 6.60 13.25 22.69
C THR A 100 6.33 14.72 22.46
N GLN A 101 6.97 15.59 23.25
CA GLN A 101 6.83 17.05 23.07
C GLN A 101 7.30 17.52 21.68
N ASP A 102 8.28 16.84 21.10
CA ASP A 102 8.95 17.26 19.86
C ASP A 102 8.48 16.50 18.62
N LEU A 103 7.86 15.33 18.80
CA LEU A 103 7.38 14.47 17.73
C LEU A 103 6.08 13.77 18.12
N ARG A 104 5.05 13.94 17.28
CA ARG A 104 3.85 13.12 17.26
C ARG A 104 3.85 12.25 16.03
N CYS A 105 3.52 10.98 16.19
CA CYS A 105 3.51 9.98 15.14
C CYS A 105 2.34 9.02 15.36
N TYR A 106 1.51 8.90 14.34
CA TYR A 106 0.34 8.04 14.30
C TYR A 106 0.49 7.02 13.18
N GLU A 107 -0.12 5.86 13.38
CA GLU A 107 -0.33 4.85 12.37
C GLU A 107 -1.84 4.78 12.08
N ILE A 108 -2.16 4.87 10.79
CA ILE A 108 -3.50 4.73 10.26
C ILE A 108 -3.38 3.80 9.05
N TYR A 109 -3.83 2.56 9.22
CA TYR A 109 -3.46 1.46 8.31
C TYR A 109 -1.92 1.39 8.14
N ASP A 110 -1.43 1.19 6.91
CA ASP A 110 -0.01 1.18 6.58
C ASP A 110 0.57 2.59 6.36
N SER A 111 -0.14 3.64 6.80
CA SER A 111 0.35 5.02 6.69
C SER A 111 0.85 5.52 8.04
N VAL A 112 2.07 6.04 8.04
CA VAL A 112 2.65 6.77 9.16
C VAL A 112 2.42 8.26 8.95
N ILE A 113 1.67 8.86 9.87
CA ILE A 113 1.35 10.29 9.88
C ILE A 113 2.10 10.95 11.03
N TYR A 114 3.00 11.88 10.73
CA TYR A 114 3.88 12.45 11.74
C TYR A 114 3.99 13.97 11.66
N ARG A 115 4.35 14.59 12.79
CA ARG A 115 4.56 16.03 12.93
C ARG A 115 5.67 16.30 13.94
N LYS A 116 6.70 17.03 13.52
CA LYS A 116 7.68 17.65 14.42
C LYS A 116 7.10 18.94 15.01
N LYS A 117 7.54 19.32 16.20
CA LYS A 117 7.06 20.53 16.89
C LYS A 117 7.22 21.79 16.02
N GLY A 118 6.12 22.52 15.84
CA GLY A 118 6.07 23.73 15.01
C GLY A 118 5.89 23.48 13.50
N GLU A 119 5.86 22.22 13.06
CA GLU A 119 5.64 21.86 11.66
C GLU A 119 4.20 21.43 11.37
N LYS A 120 3.87 21.22 10.09
CA LYS A 120 2.62 20.60 9.66
C LYS A 120 2.72 19.07 9.74
N PHE A 121 1.57 18.39 9.76
CA PHE A 121 1.57 16.94 9.57
C PHE A 121 2.08 16.58 8.18
N LYS A 122 2.79 15.47 8.11
CA LYS A 122 3.29 14.82 6.90
C LYS A 122 2.88 13.35 6.99
N GLY A 123 2.63 12.73 5.85
CA GLY A 123 2.27 11.31 5.80
C GLY A 123 3.18 10.55 4.86
N ILE A 124 3.38 9.28 5.18
CA ILE A 124 4.09 8.35 4.32
C ILE A 124 3.44 6.98 4.42
N ASN A 125 3.16 6.36 3.28
CA ASN A 125 2.72 4.98 3.24
C ASN A 125 3.97 4.07 3.28
N ILE A 126 4.06 3.19 4.27
CA ILE A 126 5.21 2.29 4.46
C ILE A 126 5.06 0.94 3.73
N SER A 127 3.85 0.55 3.31
CA SER A 127 3.65 -0.68 2.53
C SER A 127 4.00 -0.52 1.04
N LEU A 128 3.92 0.70 0.50
CA LEU A 128 4.30 1.04 -0.88
C LEU A 128 5.79 1.34 -1.05
N GLN A 129 6.57 1.48 0.03
CA GLN A 129 7.99 1.82 -0.07
C GLN A 129 8.84 0.71 -0.71
N THR A 130 8.45 -0.56 -0.61
CA THR A 130 9.22 -1.64 -1.28
C THR A 130 9.24 -1.49 -2.81
N SER A 131 8.29 -0.77 -3.42
CA SER A 131 8.26 -0.52 -4.88
C SER A 131 8.60 0.91 -5.29
N LEU A 132 8.53 1.90 -4.39
CA LEU A 132 8.67 3.32 -4.74
C LEU A 132 10.06 3.94 -4.47
N ILE A 133 11.01 3.24 -3.84
CA ILE A 133 12.36 3.83 -3.59
C ILE A 133 13.18 3.99 -4.91
N ASP A 134 12.61 3.64 -6.06
CA ASP A 134 13.18 3.93 -7.39
C ASP A 134 12.73 5.28 -7.97
N LEU A 135 11.70 5.92 -7.42
CA LEU A 135 11.21 7.23 -7.88
C LEU A 135 11.55 8.31 -6.85
N GLU A 136 12.81 8.74 -6.91
CA GLU A 136 13.38 9.91 -6.23
C GLU A 136 13.30 9.90 -4.70
N TYR A 137 14.47 9.88 -4.08
CA TYR A 137 14.70 10.13 -2.67
C TYR A 137 14.34 11.59 -2.33
N ASN A 138 13.04 11.88 -2.30
CA ASN A 138 12.47 13.19 -2.09
C ASN A 138 12.75 13.69 -0.66
N ASN A 139 12.66 15.01 -0.45
CA ASN A 139 12.95 15.63 0.85
C ASN A 139 12.12 15.04 2.02
N ILE A 140 10.88 14.62 1.74
CA ILE A 140 10.00 13.95 2.72
C ILE A 140 10.64 12.64 3.22
N THR A 141 11.29 11.89 2.33
CA THR A 141 11.98 10.64 2.66
C THR A 141 13.19 10.89 3.56
N LYS A 142 13.92 12.00 3.36
CA LYS A 142 15.06 12.38 4.21
C LYS A 142 14.64 12.71 5.64
N GLU A 143 13.58 13.50 5.78
CA GLU A 143 13.08 13.91 7.10
C GLU A 143 12.46 12.75 7.88
N PHE A 144 11.96 11.73 7.17
CA PHE A 144 11.40 10.53 7.75
C PHE A 144 12.45 9.56 8.31
N ILE A 145 13.72 9.65 7.91
CA ILE A 145 14.79 8.73 8.35
C ILE A 145 14.87 8.64 9.88
N ASP A 146 14.84 9.78 10.58
CA ASP A 146 14.94 9.79 12.05
C ASP A 146 13.77 9.05 12.70
N ILE A 147 12.58 9.20 12.11
CA ILE A 147 11.36 8.56 12.58
C ILE A 147 11.43 7.06 12.30
N ALA A 148 11.82 6.68 11.08
CA ALA A 148 12.04 5.29 10.68
C ALA A 148 13.02 4.57 11.61
N LYS A 149 14.10 5.22 12.05
CA LYS A 149 15.04 4.64 13.03
C LYS A 149 14.35 4.35 14.37
N ILE A 150 13.53 5.27 14.86
CA ILE A 150 12.78 5.09 16.12
C ILE A 150 11.76 3.95 15.96
N LEU A 151 11.07 3.87 14.82
CA LEU A 151 10.11 2.81 14.52
C LEU A 151 10.77 1.43 14.48
N VAL A 152 11.87 1.30 13.74
CA VAL A 152 12.62 0.04 13.61
C VAL A 152 13.24 -0.40 14.94
N ALA A 153 13.63 0.52 15.80
CA ALA A 153 14.14 0.21 17.14
C ALA A 153 13.12 -0.49 18.06
N LYS A 154 11.82 -0.52 17.68
CA LYS A 154 10.80 -1.30 18.39
C LYS A 154 10.87 -2.81 18.13
N ASN A 155 11.71 -3.26 17.19
CA ASN A 155 11.89 -4.68 16.81
C ASN A 155 10.61 -5.38 16.30
N GLU A 156 9.54 -4.64 16.00
CA GLU A 156 8.36 -5.18 15.34
C GLU A 156 8.62 -5.33 13.84
N TRP A 157 8.24 -6.48 13.30
CA TRP A 157 8.48 -6.84 11.92
C TRP A 157 7.87 -5.84 10.93
N LYS A 158 6.68 -5.30 11.21
CA LYS A 158 6.02 -4.31 10.34
C LYS A 158 6.91 -3.08 10.07
N TRP A 159 7.63 -2.60 11.08
CA TRP A 159 8.54 -1.45 10.93
C TRP A 159 9.82 -1.84 10.21
N ILE A 160 10.37 -3.01 10.49
CA ILE A 160 11.56 -3.54 9.79
C ILE A 160 11.26 -3.75 8.30
N LYS A 161 10.09 -4.31 7.97
CA LYS A 161 9.63 -4.50 6.60
C LYS A 161 9.32 -3.18 5.90
N GLY A 162 8.63 -2.26 6.57
CA GLY A 162 8.22 -0.98 5.98
C GLY A 162 9.36 0.02 5.81
N CYS A 163 10.35 0.02 6.71
CA CYS A 163 11.42 1.03 6.75
C CYS A 163 12.83 0.48 6.45
N GLY A 164 13.02 -0.84 6.46
CA GLY A 164 14.35 -1.46 6.39
C GLY A 164 15.14 -1.09 5.14
N SER A 165 14.53 -1.23 3.96
CA SER A 165 15.17 -0.88 2.69
C SER A 165 15.56 0.60 2.62
N LEU A 166 14.66 1.49 3.07
CA LEU A 166 14.94 2.92 3.16
C LEU A 166 16.17 3.20 4.04
N LEU A 167 16.20 2.64 5.25
CA LEU A 167 17.29 2.88 6.20
C LEU A 167 18.62 2.29 5.72
N VAL A 168 18.61 1.13 5.05
CA VAL A 168 19.82 0.55 4.43
C VAL A 168 20.37 1.44 3.32
N ARG A 169 19.49 2.02 2.48
CA ARG A 169 19.86 3.00 1.44
C ARG A 169 20.37 4.31 2.05
N ALA A 170 19.80 4.72 3.18
CA ALA A 170 20.28 5.88 3.96
C ALA A 170 21.61 5.64 4.70
N GLY A 171 22.18 4.42 4.64
CA GLY A 171 23.45 4.07 5.28
C GLY A 171 23.35 3.80 6.78
N ASP A 172 22.18 3.40 7.29
CA ASP A 172 22.03 3.01 8.68
C ASP A 172 22.65 1.62 8.93
N GLU A 173 23.76 1.60 9.67
CA GLU A 173 24.51 0.36 9.96
C GLU A 173 23.81 -0.55 10.97
N ASN A 174 22.91 -0.03 11.81
CA ASN A 174 22.23 -0.84 12.82
C ASN A 174 21.20 -1.74 12.16
N ILE A 175 20.33 -1.19 11.31
CA ILE A 175 19.37 -1.99 10.57
C ILE A 175 20.07 -2.95 9.61
N LYS A 176 21.18 -2.53 9.00
CA LYS A 176 21.95 -3.37 8.09
C LYS A 176 22.45 -4.63 8.81
N LYS A 177 23.05 -4.49 9.99
CA LYS A 177 23.47 -5.63 10.83
C LYS A 177 22.30 -6.51 11.24
N THR A 178 21.15 -5.92 11.56
CA THR A 178 19.94 -6.69 11.89
C THR A 178 19.48 -7.53 10.70
N LEU A 179 19.43 -6.95 9.49
CA LEU A 179 19.05 -7.67 8.28
C LEU A 179 20.12 -8.71 7.87
N GLU A 180 21.41 -8.43 8.03
CA GLU A 180 22.49 -9.41 7.79
C GLU A 180 22.32 -10.64 8.70
N ARG A 181 22.00 -10.41 9.98
CA ARG A 181 21.72 -11.45 10.96
C ARG A 181 20.46 -12.24 10.61
N TYR A 182 19.38 -11.56 10.22
CA TYR A 182 18.16 -12.21 9.76
C TYR A 182 18.36 -13.02 8.48
N ALA A 183 19.15 -12.54 7.51
CA ALA A 183 19.41 -13.22 6.25
C ALA A 183 20.09 -14.59 6.43
N ILE A 184 20.88 -14.78 7.50
CA ILE A 184 21.50 -16.06 7.87
C ILE A 184 20.68 -16.86 8.88
N GLY A 185 19.43 -16.47 9.14
CA GLY A 185 18.51 -17.17 10.03
C GLY A 185 18.80 -17.01 11.52
N GLN A 186 19.59 -16.01 11.92
CA GLN A 186 19.88 -15.74 13.33
C GLN A 186 18.83 -14.80 13.92
N PHE A 187 17.99 -15.30 14.83
CA PHE A 187 16.97 -14.53 15.53
C PHE A 187 17.28 -14.53 17.04
N THR A 188 17.14 -13.37 17.69
CA THR A 188 17.16 -13.29 19.15
C THR A 188 15.82 -13.74 19.72
N ASN A 189 15.79 -14.08 21.01
CA ASN A 189 14.52 -14.38 21.67
C ASN A 189 13.57 -13.17 21.66
N GLU A 190 14.11 -11.96 21.76
CA GLU A 190 13.33 -10.73 21.69
C GLU A 190 12.64 -10.57 20.32
N ASP A 191 13.38 -10.83 19.23
CA ASP A 191 12.82 -10.80 17.87
C ASP A 191 11.60 -11.73 17.75
N LEU A 192 11.70 -12.93 18.33
CA LEU A 192 10.64 -13.94 18.24
C LEU A 192 9.46 -13.64 19.16
N GLU A 193 9.70 -13.13 20.36
CA GLU A 193 8.64 -12.80 21.31
C GLU A 193 7.82 -11.59 20.86
N VAL A 194 8.47 -10.53 20.37
CA VAL A 194 7.77 -9.32 19.85
C VAL A 194 6.89 -9.65 18.63
N ASN A 195 7.29 -10.65 17.84
CA ASN A 195 6.63 -10.99 16.58
C ASN A 195 5.82 -12.30 16.63
N LYS A 196 5.62 -12.88 17.82
CA LYS A 196 5.06 -14.22 18.01
C LYS A 196 3.66 -14.43 17.44
N ASN A 197 2.86 -13.37 17.38
CA ASN A 197 1.47 -13.40 16.92
C ASN A 197 1.30 -12.87 15.50
N ASN A 198 2.40 -12.58 14.81
CA ASN A 198 2.34 -12.11 13.43
C ASN A 198 2.24 -13.34 12.50
N ASP A 199 1.46 -13.23 11.42
CA ASP A 199 1.31 -14.28 10.40
C ASP A 199 2.57 -14.45 9.51
N ILE A 200 3.74 -14.09 10.01
CA ILE A 200 4.99 -14.14 9.27
C ILE A 200 5.93 -15.24 9.75
N THR A 201 6.52 -15.96 8.80
CA THR A 201 7.48 -17.02 9.07
C THR A 201 8.91 -16.48 9.16
N LYS A 202 9.82 -17.27 9.76
CA LYS A 202 11.25 -16.93 9.78
C LYS A 202 11.84 -16.92 8.38
N GLU A 203 11.28 -17.76 7.51
CA GLU A 203 11.66 -17.91 6.11
C GLU A 203 11.32 -16.64 5.33
N ASP A 204 10.14 -16.04 5.57
CA ASP A 204 9.76 -14.76 4.96
C ASP A 204 10.69 -13.62 5.39
N ILE A 205 11.03 -13.57 6.68
CA ILE A 205 11.96 -12.55 7.21
C ILE A 205 13.35 -12.72 6.59
N GLN A 206 13.84 -13.96 6.49
CA GLN A 206 15.10 -14.29 5.82
C GLN A 206 15.09 -13.86 4.35
N ALA A 207 14.02 -14.19 3.61
CA ALA A 207 13.89 -13.87 2.19
C ALA A 207 13.90 -12.36 1.95
N TYR A 208 13.08 -11.61 2.70
CA TYR A 208 13.08 -10.15 2.63
C TYR A 208 14.47 -9.56 2.97
N SER A 209 15.12 -10.07 4.01
CA SER A 209 16.40 -9.53 4.45
C SER A 209 17.49 -9.74 3.38
N LYS A 210 17.50 -10.89 2.71
CA LYS A 210 18.39 -11.15 1.56
C LYS A 210 18.11 -10.19 0.41
N GLN A 211 16.84 -10.07 0.02
CA GLN A 211 16.41 -9.17 -1.06
C GLN A 211 16.89 -7.73 -0.81
N VAL A 212 16.65 -7.17 0.38
CA VAL A 212 17.05 -5.79 0.70
C VAL A 212 18.57 -5.59 0.67
N LEU A 213 19.34 -6.60 1.08
CA LEU A 213 20.81 -6.52 1.07
C LEU A 213 21.40 -6.71 -0.34
N GLU A 214 20.76 -7.54 -1.18
CA GLU A 214 21.15 -7.80 -2.57
C GLU A 214 20.79 -6.64 -3.50
N ASP A 215 19.67 -5.94 -3.29
CA ASP A 215 19.26 -4.74 -4.04
C ASP A 215 20.32 -3.61 -3.98
N LYS A 216 21.28 -3.69 -3.05
CA LYS A 216 22.41 -2.76 -2.93
C LYS A 216 23.61 -3.13 -3.82
N ILE A 217 23.67 -4.36 -4.35
CA ILE A 217 24.84 -4.89 -5.07
C ILE A 217 24.82 -4.50 -6.57
N GLU A 218 23.67 -4.17 -7.16
CA GLU A 218 23.58 -3.89 -8.60
C GLU A 218 23.86 -2.43 -9.02
N LYS A 219 24.27 -1.54 -8.10
CA LYS A 219 24.56 -0.13 -8.42
C LYS A 219 25.92 0.37 -7.89
N ASN A 220 26.99 -0.40 -8.16
CA ASN A 220 28.37 0.10 -8.14
C ASN A 220 29.01 -0.02 -9.52
#